data_AF-A0A7C3YD50-F1
#
_entry.id   AF-A0A7C3YD50-F1
#
_cell.length_a   1.000
_cell.length_b   1.000
_cell.length_c   1.000
_cell.angle_alpha   90.00
_cell.angle_beta   90.00
_cell.angle_gamma   90.00
#
_symmetry.space_group_name_H-M   'P 1'
#
loop_
_entity.id
_entity.type
_entity.pdbx_description
1 polymer ?
#
loop_
_entity_poly.entity_id
_entity_poly.type
_entity_poly.pdbx_seq_one_letter_code
_entity_poly.pdbx_strand_id
1 'polypeptide(L)'
;MRVGWLSTGRDEAARNLLADVLGRARRDGVPLDVGVVFCDREPGESPESDAFHDLVRRLDLPLVTLSSRRSWEEAKARGLSRAAWRDAYHEQVAALLQRHQPGVLVMAGYMLIASPAMCRRFAILNLHPALPGGPTGTWQEVIWRLLEDEAGETGAMIHLATAELDRGPVVSFFRFSLRGPRWDPLWAAFREKRRRRTVAEIAAAEGESEPLFAAIRRHGEVREIPLLYQTLRQFAEGKLNTAQGCVFSESARLPLDLTELVDAEVARTAVDAPGR
;
A
#
# COMPACT_ATOMS: atom_id res chain seq x y z
N MET A 1 -2.84 12.60 -15.14
CA MET A 1 -2.47 11.22 -15.51
C MET A 1 -3.60 10.27 -15.09
N ARG A 2 -3.90 9.23 -15.87
CA ARG A 2 -4.92 8.23 -15.51
C ARG A 2 -4.35 7.13 -14.61
N VAL A 3 -5.04 6.83 -13.52
CA VAL A 3 -4.67 5.81 -12.53
C VAL A 3 -5.49 4.55 -12.74
N GLY A 4 -4.83 3.39 -12.75
CA GLY A 4 -5.47 2.09 -12.60
C GLY A 4 -5.31 1.58 -11.17
N TRP A 5 -6.40 1.15 -10.55
CA TRP A 5 -6.43 0.72 -9.16
C TRP A 5 -6.60 -0.79 -9.06
N LEU A 6 -5.65 -1.49 -8.45
CA LEU A 6 -5.68 -2.95 -8.31
C LEU A 6 -5.96 -3.32 -6.85
N SER A 7 -6.94 -4.17 -6.63
CA SER A 7 -7.29 -4.64 -5.28
C SER A 7 -7.82 -6.07 -5.30
N THR A 8 -7.70 -6.78 -4.19
CA THR A 8 -8.40 -8.05 -3.96
C THR A 8 -9.75 -7.84 -3.28
N GLY A 9 -10.05 -6.62 -2.81
CA GLY A 9 -11.29 -6.34 -2.07
C GLY A 9 -11.45 -7.27 -0.86
N ARG A 10 -10.32 -7.65 -0.23
CA ARG A 10 -10.28 -8.72 0.76
C ARG A 10 -11.05 -8.38 2.04
N ASP A 11 -11.09 -7.10 2.39
CA ASP A 11 -11.56 -6.61 3.69
C ASP A 11 -12.04 -5.15 3.60
N GLU A 12 -12.46 -4.62 4.74
CA GLU A 12 -12.88 -3.23 4.87
C GLU A 12 -11.75 -2.23 4.60
N ALA A 13 -10.51 -2.55 4.95
CA ALA A 13 -9.37 -1.67 4.73
C ALA A 13 -9.16 -1.39 3.23
N ALA A 14 -9.32 -2.40 2.37
CA ALA A 14 -9.28 -2.22 0.91
C ALA A 14 -10.36 -1.25 0.39
N ARG A 15 -11.58 -1.30 0.97
CA ARG A 15 -12.68 -0.37 0.65
C ARG A 15 -12.38 1.05 1.12
N ASN A 16 -11.97 1.19 2.37
CA ASN A 16 -11.67 2.48 3.00
C ASN A 16 -10.51 3.18 2.27
N LEU A 17 -9.50 2.43 1.83
CA LEU A 17 -8.36 2.98 1.12
C LEU A 17 -8.77 3.64 -0.22
N LEU A 18 -9.68 3.03 -1.00
CA LEU A 18 -10.20 3.66 -2.22
C LEU A 18 -11.11 4.85 -1.92
N ALA A 19 -12.07 4.67 -1.00
CA ALA A 19 -13.05 5.69 -0.66
C ALA A 19 -12.39 6.95 -0.09
N ASP A 20 -11.43 6.79 0.82
CA ASP A 20 -10.75 7.90 1.48
C ASP A 20 -9.83 8.66 0.53
N VAL A 21 -9.05 7.96 -0.32
CA VAL A 21 -8.20 8.65 -1.31
C VAL A 21 -9.05 9.53 -2.24
N LEU A 22 -10.17 9.00 -2.73
CA LEU A 22 -11.08 9.76 -3.59
C LEU A 22 -11.82 10.86 -2.82
N GLY A 23 -12.19 10.62 -1.56
CA GLY A 23 -12.77 11.63 -0.69
C GLY A 23 -11.84 12.82 -0.48
N ARG A 24 -10.56 12.55 -0.19
CA ARG A 24 -9.50 13.56 -0.06
C ARG A 24 -9.29 14.32 -1.36
N ALA A 25 -9.21 13.62 -2.49
CA ALA A 25 -9.08 14.25 -3.80
C ALA A 25 -10.23 15.20 -4.13
N ARG A 26 -11.49 14.78 -3.90
CA ARG A 26 -12.68 15.62 -4.11
C ARG A 26 -12.67 16.85 -3.21
N ARG A 27 -12.39 16.67 -1.91
CA ARG A 27 -12.34 17.76 -0.94
C ARG A 27 -11.28 18.81 -1.29
N ASP A 28 -10.11 18.36 -1.74
CA ASP A 28 -9.00 19.24 -2.11
C ASP A 28 -9.12 19.77 -3.56
N GLY A 29 -10.17 19.42 -4.30
CA GLY A 29 -10.36 19.83 -5.69
C GLY A 29 -9.32 19.25 -6.66
N VAL A 30 -8.67 18.14 -6.29
CA VAL A 30 -7.65 17.46 -7.11
C VAL A 30 -8.36 16.57 -8.15
N PRO A 31 -8.11 16.76 -9.45
CA PRO A 31 -8.74 15.98 -10.52
C PRO A 31 -8.07 14.61 -10.67
N LEU A 32 -8.26 13.73 -9.68
CA LEU A 32 -7.72 12.38 -9.70
C LEU A 32 -8.53 11.47 -10.64
N ASP A 33 -8.01 11.20 -11.84
CA ASP A 33 -8.62 10.33 -12.85
C ASP A 33 -8.33 8.85 -12.55
N VAL A 34 -9.25 8.17 -11.84
CA VAL A 34 -9.23 6.71 -11.70
C VAL A 34 -9.99 6.09 -12.87
N GLY A 35 -9.26 5.69 -13.91
CA GLY A 35 -9.85 5.22 -15.16
C GLY A 35 -10.23 3.74 -15.19
N VAL A 36 -9.77 2.96 -14.22
CA VAL A 36 -10.16 1.57 -14.02
C VAL A 36 -9.87 1.10 -12.60
N VAL A 37 -10.79 0.35 -12.03
CA VAL A 37 -10.57 -0.47 -10.83
C VAL A 37 -10.60 -1.93 -11.26
N PHE A 38 -9.51 -2.64 -10.99
CA PHE A 38 -9.39 -4.07 -11.19
C PHE A 38 -9.52 -4.82 -9.86
N CYS A 39 -10.40 -5.83 -9.84
CA CYS A 39 -10.47 -6.79 -8.77
C CYS A 39 -10.10 -8.19 -9.25
N ASP A 40 -9.18 -8.87 -8.54
CA ASP A 40 -8.84 -10.27 -8.85
C ASP A 40 -9.85 -11.29 -8.31
N ARG A 41 -10.98 -10.80 -7.82
CA ARG A 41 -12.13 -11.61 -7.45
C ARG A 41 -13.33 -11.26 -8.32
N GLU A 42 -14.11 -12.28 -8.64
CA GLU A 42 -15.36 -12.12 -9.38
C GLU A 42 -16.56 -12.02 -8.43
N PRO A 43 -17.71 -11.52 -8.90
CA PRO A 43 -18.93 -11.48 -8.11
C PRO A 43 -19.29 -12.85 -7.51
N GLY A 44 -19.59 -12.88 -6.22
CA GLY A 44 -19.98 -14.09 -5.48
C GLY A 44 -18.81 -14.89 -4.91
N GLU A 45 -17.55 -14.48 -5.10
CA GLU A 45 -16.41 -15.19 -4.52
C GLU A 45 -16.20 -14.90 -3.03
N SER A 46 -16.56 -13.70 -2.56
CA SER A 46 -16.59 -13.37 -1.12
C SER A 46 -17.50 -12.16 -0.84
N PRO A 47 -18.18 -12.12 0.33
CA PRO A 47 -18.96 -10.95 0.74
C PRO A 47 -18.15 -9.65 0.76
N GLU A 48 -16.87 -9.71 1.14
CA GLU A 48 -15.99 -8.54 1.22
C GLU A 48 -15.69 -7.98 -0.18
N SER A 49 -15.37 -8.84 -1.15
CA SER A 49 -15.10 -8.40 -2.53
C SER A 49 -16.37 -7.91 -3.22
N ASP A 50 -17.52 -8.51 -2.95
CA ASP A 50 -18.80 -8.04 -3.49
C ASP A 50 -19.14 -6.65 -2.98
N ALA A 51 -18.93 -6.41 -1.67
CA ALA A 51 -19.13 -5.08 -1.12
C ALA A 51 -18.08 -4.06 -1.62
N PHE A 52 -16.87 -4.50 -1.99
CA PHE A 52 -15.91 -3.66 -2.72
C PHE A 52 -16.40 -3.34 -4.13
N HIS A 53 -16.93 -4.31 -4.87
CA HIS A 53 -17.55 -4.08 -6.18
C HIS A 53 -18.70 -3.08 -6.11
N ASP A 54 -19.56 -3.19 -5.10
CA ASP A 54 -20.67 -2.25 -4.89
C ASP A 54 -20.18 -0.85 -4.56
N LEU A 55 -19.10 -0.71 -3.78
CA LEU A 55 -18.45 0.58 -3.56
C LEU A 55 -17.96 1.18 -4.88
N VAL A 56 -17.25 0.41 -5.70
CA VAL A 56 -16.71 0.88 -7.00
C VAL A 56 -17.85 1.36 -7.91
N ARG A 57 -18.96 0.62 -7.98
CA ARG A 57 -20.16 1.03 -8.74
C ARG A 57 -20.79 2.30 -8.18
N ARG A 58 -20.92 2.44 -6.85
CA ARG A 58 -21.45 3.66 -6.21
C ARG A 58 -20.58 4.88 -6.47
N LEU A 59 -19.27 4.68 -6.66
CA LEU A 59 -18.33 5.75 -7.01
C LEU A 59 -18.30 6.05 -8.52
N ASP A 60 -19.12 5.37 -9.32
CA ASP A 60 -19.22 5.49 -10.78
C ASP A 60 -17.87 5.25 -11.49
N LEU A 61 -17.12 4.25 -11.00
CA LEU A 61 -15.82 3.88 -11.55
C LEU A 61 -15.92 2.63 -12.43
N PRO A 62 -15.18 2.56 -13.55
CA PRO A 62 -15.10 1.34 -14.34
C PRO A 62 -14.52 0.18 -13.54
N LEU A 63 -15.29 -0.90 -13.39
CA LEU A 63 -14.87 -2.13 -12.70
C LEU A 63 -14.54 -3.22 -13.71
N VAL A 64 -13.35 -3.81 -13.57
CA VAL A 64 -12.92 -5.01 -14.29
C VAL A 64 -12.62 -6.10 -13.27
N THR A 65 -13.16 -7.30 -13.49
CA THR A 65 -12.90 -8.46 -12.62
C THR A 65 -12.29 -9.59 -13.42
N LEU A 66 -11.35 -10.32 -12.82
CA LEU A 66 -10.85 -11.59 -13.35
C LEU A 66 -10.45 -12.48 -12.19
N SER A 67 -11.13 -13.61 -11.97
CA SER A 67 -10.86 -14.45 -10.80
C SER A 67 -9.45 -15.06 -10.83
N SER A 68 -8.61 -14.69 -9.88
CA SER A 68 -7.31 -15.33 -9.66
C SER A 68 -7.45 -16.72 -9.04
N ARG A 69 -8.48 -16.92 -8.21
CA ARG A 69 -8.77 -18.21 -7.56
C ARG A 69 -9.14 -19.27 -8.59
N ARG A 70 -10.17 -19.01 -9.40
CA ARG A 70 -10.63 -19.93 -10.45
C ARG A 70 -9.52 -20.19 -11.47
N SER A 71 -8.86 -19.12 -11.93
CA SER A 71 -7.74 -19.26 -12.89
C SER A 71 -6.61 -20.13 -12.34
N TRP A 72 -6.29 -20.01 -11.03
CA TRP A 72 -5.29 -20.84 -10.40
C TRP A 72 -5.72 -22.30 -10.26
N GLU A 73 -6.97 -22.55 -9.86
CA GLU A 73 -7.52 -23.90 -9.74
C GLU A 73 -7.44 -24.66 -11.08
N GLU A 74 -7.81 -24.00 -12.18
CA GLU A 74 -7.71 -24.54 -13.55
C GLU A 74 -6.25 -24.82 -13.96
N ALA A 75 -5.34 -23.87 -13.69
CA ALA A 75 -3.93 -24.03 -14.03
C ALA A 75 -3.26 -25.15 -13.22
N LYS A 76 -3.60 -25.27 -11.93
CA LYS A 76 -3.13 -26.32 -11.04
C LYS A 76 -3.62 -27.69 -11.50
N ALA A 77 -4.88 -27.81 -11.93
CA ALA A 77 -5.43 -29.05 -12.49
C ALA A 77 -4.70 -29.49 -13.77
N ARG A 78 -4.14 -28.53 -14.53
CA ARG A 78 -3.31 -28.76 -15.72
C ARG A 78 -1.82 -29.02 -15.40
N GLY A 79 -1.44 -29.06 -14.13
CA GLY A 79 -0.05 -29.28 -13.70
C GLY A 79 0.89 -28.08 -13.89
N LEU A 80 0.35 -26.86 -14.06
CA LEU A 80 1.19 -25.67 -14.20
C LEU A 80 1.77 -25.22 -12.86
N SER A 81 3.00 -24.69 -12.90
CA SER A 81 3.62 -24.07 -11.74
C SER A 81 2.95 -22.73 -11.39
N ARG A 82 3.09 -22.30 -10.13
CA ARG A 82 2.57 -21.00 -9.68
C ARG A 82 3.18 -19.82 -10.45
N ALA A 83 4.46 -19.92 -10.81
CA ALA A 83 5.16 -18.91 -11.60
C ALA A 83 4.60 -18.81 -13.03
N ALA A 84 4.45 -19.95 -13.71
CA ALA A 84 3.90 -19.99 -15.08
C ALA A 84 2.45 -19.49 -15.12
N TRP A 85 1.63 -19.88 -14.14
CA TRP A 85 0.27 -19.36 -14.00
C TRP A 85 0.26 -17.84 -13.80
N ARG A 86 1.09 -17.32 -12.89
CA ARG A 86 1.13 -15.89 -12.58
C ARG A 86 1.44 -15.06 -13.82
N ASP A 87 2.42 -15.50 -14.61
CA ASP A 87 2.82 -14.79 -15.82
C ASP A 87 1.66 -14.76 -16.84
N ALA A 88 1.02 -15.91 -17.09
CA ALA A 88 -0.14 -16.00 -17.99
C ALA A 88 -1.38 -15.24 -17.49
N TYR A 89 -1.63 -15.26 -16.18
CA TYR A 89 -2.73 -14.54 -15.55
C TYR A 89 -2.52 -13.04 -15.66
N HIS A 90 -1.33 -12.53 -15.32
CA HIS A 90 -1.05 -11.10 -15.42
C HIS A 90 -0.95 -10.60 -16.86
N GLU A 91 -0.67 -11.45 -17.83
CA GLU A 91 -0.80 -11.08 -19.25
C GLU A 91 -2.26 -10.80 -19.63
N GLN A 92 -3.21 -11.61 -19.14
CA GLN A 92 -4.64 -11.36 -19.33
C GLN A 92 -5.08 -10.09 -18.60
N VAL A 93 -4.65 -9.90 -17.34
CA VAL A 93 -4.93 -8.67 -16.58
C VAL A 93 -4.38 -7.45 -17.31
N ALA A 94 -3.14 -7.51 -17.80
CA ALA A 94 -2.52 -6.42 -18.56
C ALA A 94 -3.31 -6.07 -19.83
N ALA A 95 -3.80 -7.08 -20.57
CA ALA A 95 -4.61 -6.86 -21.76
C ALA A 95 -5.95 -6.18 -21.45
N LEU A 96 -6.59 -6.54 -20.32
CA LEU A 96 -7.81 -5.88 -19.84
C LEU A 96 -7.53 -4.42 -19.45
N LEU A 97 -6.50 -4.20 -18.63
CA LEU A 97 -6.11 -2.86 -18.15
C LEU A 97 -5.70 -1.92 -19.29
N GLN A 98 -5.00 -2.43 -20.31
CA GLN A 98 -4.52 -1.61 -21.44
C GLN A 98 -5.64 -0.86 -22.16
N ARG A 99 -6.85 -1.43 -22.20
CA ARG A 99 -8.03 -0.80 -22.83
C ARG A 99 -8.43 0.51 -22.16
N HIS A 100 -8.08 0.67 -20.89
CA HIS A 100 -8.34 1.88 -20.10
C HIS A 100 -7.17 2.87 -20.14
N GLN A 101 -6.06 2.51 -20.79
CA GLN A 101 -4.87 3.35 -20.93
C GLN A 101 -4.37 3.97 -19.60
N PRO A 102 -4.18 3.18 -18.52
CA PRO A 102 -3.64 3.72 -17.28
C PRO A 102 -2.19 4.18 -17.50
N GLY A 103 -1.87 5.39 -17.04
CA GLY A 103 -0.50 5.90 -17.02
C GLY A 103 0.29 5.37 -15.84
N VAL A 104 -0.39 5.01 -14.74
CA VAL A 104 0.20 4.42 -13.54
C VAL A 104 -0.79 3.44 -12.92
N LEU A 105 -0.30 2.35 -12.33
CA LEU A 105 -1.09 1.42 -11.54
C LEU A 105 -0.77 1.59 -10.05
N VAL A 106 -1.77 1.41 -9.19
CA VAL A 106 -1.61 1.32 -7.72
C VAL A 106 -2.07 -0.06 -7.28
N MET A 107 -1.24 -0.76 -6.52
CA MET A 107 -1.64 -1.95 -5.76
C MET A 107 -2.12 -1.51 -4.38
N ALA A 108 -3.43 -1.62 -4.16
CA ALA A 108 -4.14 -1.15 -2.98
C ALA A 108 -4.95 -2.31 -2.40
N GLY A 109 -4.30 -3.10 -1.54
CA GLY A 109 -4.87 -4.36 -1.05
C GLY A 109 -4.91 -5.45 -2.13
N TYR A 110 -3.97 -5.43 -3.08
CA TYR A 110 -3.80 -6.47 -4.08
C TYR A 110 -2.92 -7.60 -3.51
N MET A 111 -3.46 -8.81 -3.39
CA MET A 111 -2.84 -9.90 -2.65
C MET A 111 -1.97 -10.83 -3.52
N LEU A 112 -1.69 -10.44 -4.76
CA LEU A 112 -0.84 -11.19 -5.68
C LEU A 112 0.48 -10.45 -5.93
N ILE A 113 1.58 -11.19 -5.92
CA ILE A 113 2.88 -10.67 -6.36
C ILE A 113 2.80 -10.42 -7.86
N ALA A 114 3.00 -9.18 -8.32
CA ALA A 114 2.99 -8.82 -9.74
C ALA A 114 4.04 -9.60 -10.54
N SER A 115 3.71 -10.00 -11.77
CA SER A 115 4.67 -10.67 -12.65
C SER A 115 5.74 -9.70 -13.16
N PRO A 116 6.97 -10.19 -13.45
CA PRO A 116 8.01 -9.34 -14.03
C PRO A 116 7.58 -8.65 -15.33
N ALA A 117 6.75 -9.30 -16.15
CA ALA A 117 6.22 -8.71 -17.38
C ALA A 117 5.28 -7.53 -17.11
N MET A 118 4.44 -7.65 -16.07
CA MET A 118 3.54 -6.58 -15.65
C MET A 118 4.32 -5.36 -15.12
N CYS A 119 5.34 -5.59 -14.29
CA CYS A 119 6.20 -4.52 -13.75
C CYS A 119 7.03 -3.80 -14.83
N ARG A 120 7.42 -4.49 -15.92
CA ARG A 120 8.07 -3.85 -17.07
C ARG A 120 7.10 -3.02 -17.92
N ARG A 121 5.83 -3.44 -17.98
CA ARG A 121 4.82 -2.81 -18.83
C ARG A 121 4.20 -1.57 -18.19
N PHE A 122 3.95 -1.61 -16.90
CA PHE A 122 3.30 -0.53 -16.15
C PHE A 122 4.19 -0.05 -15.02
N ALA A 123 4.15 1.25 -14.73
CA ALA A 123 4.63 1.75 -13.46
C ALA A 123 3.61 1.35 -12.39
N ILE A 124 3.97 0.40 -11.51
CA ILE A 124 3.08 -0.14 -10.49
C ILE A 124 3.54 0.36 -9.13
N LEU A 125 2.76 1.22 -8.49
CA LEU A 125 3.01 1.73 -7.17
C LEU A 125 2.55 0.71 -6.12
N ASN A 126 3.39 0.46 -5.13
CA ASN A 126 3.07 -0.35 -3.96
C ASN A 126 3.40 0.43 -2.69
N LEU A 127 2.53 0.35 -1.69
CA LEU A 127 2.79 0.88 -0.36
C LEU A 127 3.48 -0.19 0.49
N HIS A 128 4.60 0.18 1.10
CA HIS A 128 5.33 -0.66 2.03
C HIS A 128 5.56 0.08 3.36
N PRO A 129 5.21 -0.49 4.52
CA PRO A 129 5.24 0.19 5.82
C PRO A 129 6.65 0.22 6.44
N ALA A 130 7.66 0.55 5.63
CA ALA A 130 9.02 0.82 6.08
C ALA A 130 9.63 2.01 5.34
N LEU A 131 10.68 2.60 5.90
CA LEU A 131 11.49 3.61 5.21
C LEU A 131 12.30 3.01 4.06
N PRO A 132 12.77 3.85 3.11
CA PRO A 132 13.72 3.43 2.09
C PRO A 132 14.95 2.75 2.71
N GLY A 133 15.26 1.53 2.24
CA GLY A 133 16.36 0.71 2.78
C GLY A 133 16.03 -0.02 4.10
N GLY A 134 14.81 0.11 4.63
CA GLY A 134 14.35 -0.57 5.82
C GLY A 134 14.01 -2.06 5.62
N PRO A 135 13.43 -2.70 6.66
CA PRO A 135 13.02 -4.10 6.60
C PRO A 135 11.95 -4.36 5.51
N THR A 136 11.97 -5.56 4.94
CA THR A 136 10.97 -6.05 3.98
C THR A 136 10.01 -7.04 4.63
N GLY A 137 8.89 -7.35 3.99
CA GLY A 137 7.91 -8.32 4.49
C GLY A 137 6.65 -7.68 5.06
N THR A 138 5.90 -8.44 5.84
CA THR A 138 4.66 -7.97 6.46
C THR A 138 4.90 -6.83 7.43
N TRP A 139 3.87 -6.01 7.67
CA TRP A 139 3.97 -4.90 8.62
C TRP A 139 4.34 -5.37 10.04
N GLN A 140 3.94 -6.59 10.43
CA GLN A 140 4.35 -7.18 11.70
C GLN A 140 5.85 -7.48 11.75
N GLU A 141 6.39 -8.13 10.71
CA GLU A 141 7.82 -8.44 10.60
C GLU A 141 8.65 -7.16 10.61
N VAL A 142 8.18 -6.12 9.90
CA VAL A 142 8.83 -4.81 9.90
C VAL A 142 8.89 -4.22 11.32
N ILE A 143 7.77 -4.14 12.04
CA ILE A 143 7.75 -3.52 13.38
C ILE A 143 8.60 -4.34 14.37
N TRP A 144 8.51 -5.67 14.36
CA TRP A 144 9.36 -6.49 15.23
C TRP A 144 10.84 -6.31 14.93
N ARG A 145 11.20 -6.15 13.66
CA ARG A 145 12.58 -5.84 13.27
C ARG A 145 13.03 -4.46 13.78
N LEU A 146 12.19 -3.44 13.69
CA LEU A 146 12.47 -2.11 14.24
C LEU A 146 12.67 -2.14 15.76
N LEU A 147 11.92 -2.98 16.47
CA LEU A 147 12.06 -3.20 17.90
C LEU A 147 13.37 -3.91 18.25
N GLU A 148 13.75 -4.95 17.49
CA GLU A 148 15.04 -5.66 17.65
C GLU A 148 16.23 -4.71 17.44
N ASP A 149 16.19 -3.93 16.36
CA ASP A 149 17.25 -2.99 15.98
C ASP A 149 17.23 -1.69 16.82
N GLU A 150 16.30 -1.57 17.78
CA GLU A 150 16.02 -0.37 18.57
C GLU A 150 15.96 0.93 17.75
N ALA A 151 15.28 0.89 16.60
CA ALA A 151 15.28 1.97 15.63
C ALA A 151 14.84 3.33 16.23
N GLY A 152 15.51 4.41 15.80
CA GLY A 152 15.20 5.79 16.24
C GLY A 152 14.11 6.48 15.42
N GLU A 153 13.78 5.93 14.24
CA GLU A 153 12.78 6.45 13.32
C GLU A 153 12.17 5.32 12.50
N THR A 154 11.00 5.57 11.92
CA THR A 154 10.34 4.69 10.96
C THR A 154 9.39 5.49 10.07
N GLY A 155 8.66 4.84 9.17
CA GLY A 155 7.75 5.45 8.23
C GLY A 155 7.21 4.43 7.24
N ALA A 156 6.63 4.91 6.14
CA ALA A 156 6.23 4.08 5.01
C ALA A 156 6.68 4.71 3.70
N MET A 157 6.82 3.88 2.68
CA MET A 157 7.20 4.29 1.34
C MET A 157 6.20 3.82 0.29
N ILE A 158 6.03 4.62 -0.76
CA ILE A 158 5.50 4.18 -2.05
C ILE A 158 6.69 3.91 -2.96
N HIS A 159 6.78 2.69 -3.47
CA HIS A 159 7.84 2.28 -4.39
C HIS A 159 7.26 1.62 -5.63
N LEU A 160 8.07 1.47 -6.68
CA LEU A 160 7.71 0.68 -7.84
C LEU A 160 7.79 -0.80 -7.52
N ALA A 161 6.78 -1.58 -7.89
CA ALA A 161 6.86 -3.03 -7.82
C ALA A 161 7.86 -3.54 -8.86
N THR A 162 8.74 -4.44 -8.46
CA THR A 162 9.68 -5.13 -9.35
C THR A 162 9.55 -6.64 -9.17
N ALA A 163 10.39 -7.42 -9.85
CA ALA A 163 10.47 -8.85 -9.60
C ALA A 163 10.98 -9.19 -8.20
N GLU A 164 11.66 -8.24 -7.53
CA GLU A 164 12.15 -8.36 -6.17
C GLU A 164 11.17 -7.67 -5.21
N LEU A 165 10.67 -8.43 -4.24
CA LEU A 165 9.67 -7.96 -3.27
C LEU A 165 10.19 -6.74 -2.49
N ASP A 166 9.43 -5.64 -2.49
CA ASP A 166 9.69 -4.41 -1.75
C ASP A 166 11.04 -3.71 -2.05
N ARG A 167 11.67 -4.00 -3.20
CA ARG A 167 13.02 -3.51 -3.56
C ARG A 167 13.07 -2.57 -4.76
N GLY A 168 11.94 -2.19 -5.33
CA GLY A 168 11.96 -1.29 -6.47
C GLY A 168 12.28 0.17 -6.11
N PRO A 169 12.52 1.02 -7.13
CA PRO A 169 12.79 2.44 -6.92
C PRO A 169 11.71 3.12 -6.08
N VAL A 170 12.12 3.84 -5.05
CA VAL A 170 11.21 4.57 -4.17
C VAL A 170 10.74 5.85 -4.87
N VAL A 171 9.43 6.08 -4.83
CA VAL A 171 8.79 7.27 -5.40
C VAL A 171 8.60 8.33 -4.32
N SER A 172 8.10 7.95 -3.16
CA SER A 172 7.86 8.87 -2.05
C SER A 172 7.81 8.14 -0.72
N PHE A 173 8.00 8.86 0.38
CA PHE A 173 7.87 8.28 1.73
C PHE A 173 7.42 9.37 2.72
N PHE A 174 7.03 8.96 3.91
CA PHE A 174 7.05 9.81 5.10
C PHE A 174 7.91 9.15 6.17
N ARG A 175 8.37 9.93 7.15
CA ARG A 175 9.05 9.41 8.34
C ARG A 175 8.53 10.04 9.62
N PHE A 176 8.72 9.37 10.76
CA PHE A 176 8.51 9.93 12.08
C PHE A 176 9.50 9.35 13.08
N SER A 177 9.84 10.15 14.09
CA SER A 177 10.73 9.72 15.16
C SER A 177 10.04 8.71 16.08
N LEU A 178 10.81 7.70 16.50
CA LEU A 178 10.49 6.77 17.57
C LEU A 178 11.17 7.17 18.89
N ARG A 179 11.50 8.45 19.06
CA ARG A 179 12.14 9.03 20.26
C ARG A 179 11.35 10.22 20.79
N GLY A 180 11.54 10.53 22.06
CA GLY A 180 10.92 11.68 22.73
C GLY A 180 9.76 11.27 23.64
N PRO A 181 9.06 12.25 24.25
CA PRO A 181 8.20 12.02 25.42
C PRO A 181 7.11 10.96 25.25
N ARG A 182 6.59 10.77 24.03
CA ARG A 182 5.61 9.73 23.71
C ARG A 182 6.22 8.33 23.68
N TRP A 183 7.46 8.21 23.23
CA TRP A 183 8.11 6.95 22.88
C TRP A 183 9.05 6.47 23.97
N ASP A 184 9.74 7.37 24.66
CA ASP A 184 10.76 7.02 25.66
C ASP A 184 10.21 6.11 26.78
N PRO A 185 9.00 6.34 27.33
CA PRO A 185 8.42 5.41 28.31
C PRO A 185 8.12 4.01 27.73
N LEU A 186 7.67 3.94 26.48
CA LEU A 186 7.36 2.68 25.78
C LEU A 186 8.65 1.89 25.51
N TRP A 187 9.71 2.58 25.06
CA TRP A 187 11.03 1.99 24.91
C TRP A 187 11.62 1.52 26.24
N ALA A 188 11.48 2.29 27.31
CA ALA A 188 11.95 1.88 28.63
C ALA A 188 11.25 0.60 29.11
N ALA A 189 9.92 0.52 28.93
CA ALA A 189 9.15 -0.67 29.24
C ALA A 189 9.57 -1.88 28.39
N PHE A 190 9.76 -1.69 27.08
CA PHE A 190 10.22 -2.74 26.17
C PHE A 190 11.62 -3.25 26.53
N ARG A 191 12.57 -2.35 26.84
CA ARG A 191 13.92 -2.68 27.28
C ARG A 191 13.94 -3.44 28.61
N GLU A 192 13.04 -3.11 29.53
CA GLU A 192 12.91 -3.87 30.78
C GLU A 192 12.50 -5.32 30.50
N LYS A 193 11.58 -5.56 29.56
CA LYS A 193 11.23 -6.92 29.11
C LYS A 193 12.44 -7.63 28.49
N ARG A 194 13.23 -6.91 27.67
CA ARG A 194 14.43 -7.44 27.01
C ARG A 194 15.55 -7.86 27.96
N ARG A 195 15.54 -7.42 29.23
CA ARG A 195 16.50 -7.91 30.24
C ARG A 195 16.34 -9.40 30.55
N ARG A 196 15.17 -9.98 30.29
CA ARG A 196 14.83 -11.37 30.64
C ARG A 196 14.30 -12.21 29.47
N ARG A 197 13.91 -11.58 28.37
CA ARG A 197 13.31 -12.22 27.21
C ARG A 197 13.92 -11.68 25.92
N THR A 198 14.13 -12.55 24.94
CA THR A 198 14.43 -12.17 23.56
C THR A 198 13.22 -11.47 22.93
N VAL A 199 13.42 -10.73 21.83
CA VAL A 199 12.29 -10.13 21.10
C VAL A 199 11.36 -11.19 20.55
N ALA A 200 11.89 -12.34 20.10
CA ALA A 200 11.08 -13.46 19.64
C ALA A 200 10.15 -14.00 20.73
N GLU A 201 10.63 -14.12 21.98
CA GLU A 201 9.79 -14.54 23.12
C GLU A 201 8.73 -13.50 23.47
N ILE A 202 9.06 -12.20 23.39
CA ILE A 202 8.08 -11.12 23.60
C ILE A 202 7.04 -11.14 22.48
N ALA A 203 7.45 -11.30 21.22
CA ALA A 203 6.57 -11.36 20.07
C ALA A 203 5.61 -12.56 20.14
N ALA A 204 6.10 -13.73 20.56
CA ALA A 204 5.28 -14.92 20.75
C ALA A 204 4.26 -14.77 21.90
N ALA A 205 4.64 -14.06 22.97
CA ALA A 205 3.79 -13.91 24.16
C ALA A 205 2.76 -12.77 24.01
N GLU A 206 3.15 -11.64 23.42
CA GLU A 206 2.36 -10.40 23.44
C GLU A 206 1.85 -10.02 22.04
N GLY A 207 2.50 -10.47 20.97
CA GLY A 207 2.09 -10.19 19.60
C GLY A 207 1.82 -8.71 19.36
N GLU A 208 0.77 -8.41 18.60
CA GLU A 208 0.39 -7.05 18.24
C GLU A 208 -0.11 -6.21 19.43
N SER A 209 -0.32 -6.82 20.60
CA SER A 209 -0.73 -6.13 21.82
C SER A 209 0.42 -5.53 22.63
N GLU A 210 1.67 -5.80 22.25
CA GLU A 210 2.84 -5.18 22.88
C GLU A 210 2.74 -3.64 22.76
N PRO A 211 2.81 -2.86 23.87
CA PRO A 211 2.49 -1.43 23.84
C PRO A 211 3.32 -0.56 22.88
N LEU A 212 4.63 -0.81 22.74
CA LEU A 212 5.47 -0.06 21.80
C LEU A 212 5.12 -0.46 20.36
N PHE A 213 4.98 -1.76 20.09
CA PHE A 213 4.55 -2.28 18.79
C PHE A 213 3.22 -1.66 18.34
N ALA A 214 2.19 -1.73 19.20
CA ALA A 214 0.86 -1.22 18.91
C ALA A 214 0.87 0.30 18.68
N ALA A 215 1.67 1.04 19.47
CA ALA A 215 1.83 2.48 19.29
C ALA A 215 2.49 2.82 17.95
N ILE A 216 3.52 2.09 17.53
CA ILE A 216 4.16 2.26 16.23
C ILE A 216 3.16 1.98 15.11
N ARG A 217 2.43 0.85 15.15
CA ARG A 217 1.45 0.52 14.10
C ARG A 217 0.39 1.61 13.97
N ARG A 218 -0.24 2.00 15.09
CA ARG A 218 -1.28 3.04 15.10
C ARG A 218 -0.76 4.37 14.55
N HIS A 219 0.50 4.73 14.84
CA HIS A 219 1.06 5.99 14.36
C HIS A 219 1.44 5.96 12.88
N GLY A 220 1.88 4.80 12.37
CA GLY A 220 2.17 4.60 10.95
C GLY A 220 0.90 4.49 10.10
N GLU A 221 -0.06 3.67 10.53
CA GLU A 221 -1.27 3.35 9.77
C GLU A 221 -2.10 4.57 9.39
N VAL A 222 -2.30 5.50 10.33
CA VAL A 222 -3.06 6.74 10.07
C VAL A 222 -2.43 7.63 9.00
N ARG A 223 -1.18 7.37 8.61
CA ARG A 223 -0.41 8.11 7.60
C ARG A 223 -0.31 7.38 6.25
N GLU A 224 -0.69 6.11 6.17
CA GLU A 224 -0.57 5.31 4.94
C GLU A 224 -1.49 5.83 3.83
N ILE A 225 -2.76 6.08 4.14
CA ILE A 225 -3.74 6.67 3.19
C ILE A 225 -3.32 8.10 2.80
N PRO A 226 -2.98 9.00 3.74
CA PRO A 226 -2.39 10.29 3.40
C PRO A 226 -1.18 10.22 2.47
N LEU A 227 -0.24 9.29 2.71
CA LEU A 227 0.92 9.10 1.84
C LEU A 227 0.47 8.74 0.43
N LEU A 228 -0.35 7.70 0.27
CA LEU A 228 -0.84 7.28 -1.03
C LEU A 228 -1.57 8.42 -1.77
N TYR A 229 -2.43 9.16 -1.07
CA TYR A 229 -3.13 10.31 -1.60
C TYR A 229 -2.15 11.40 -2.09
N GLN A 230 -1.19 11.80 -1.25
CA GLN A 230 -0.21 12.84 -1.61
C GLN A 230 0.69 12.41 -2.77
N THR A 231 1.05 11.13 -2.86
CA THR A 231 1.77 10.58 -4.01
C THR A 231 0.94 10.66 -5.29
N LEU A 232 -0.32 10.21 -5.25
CA LEU A 232 -1.23 10.27 -6.40
C LEU A 232 -1.54 11.71 -6.83
N ARG A 233 -1.62 12.63 -5.89
CA ARG A 233 -1.75 14.06 -6.15
C ARG A 233 -0.59 14.59 -7.00
N GLN A 234 0.65 14.14 -6.77
CA GLN A 234 1.78 14.55 -7.61
C GLN A 234 1.61 14.13 -9.09
N PHE A 235 1.00 12.96 -9.35
CA PHE A 235 0.67 12.51 -10.71
C PHE A 235 -0.52 13.29 -11.31
N ALA A 236 -1.51 13.62 -10.49
CA ALA A 236 -2.67 14.42 -10.92
C ALA A 236 -2.26 15.85 -11.32
N GLU A 237 -1.31 16.44 -10.59
CA GLU A 237 -0.75 17.77 -10.83
C GLU A 237 0.37 17.79 -11.88
N GLY A 238 0.72 16.63 -12.47
CA GLY A 238 1.75 16.53 -13.52
C GLY A 238 3.21 16.63 -13.04
N LYS A 239 3.44 16.62 -11.72
CA LYS A 239 4.79 16.69 -11.10
C LYS A 239 5.55 15.36 -11.17
N LEU A 240 4.80 14.26 -11.21
CA LEU A 240 5.31 12.92 -11.47
C LEU A 240 4.77 12.39 -12.79
N ASN A 241 5.66 11.78 -13.57
CA ASN A 241 5.35 11.18 -14.86
C ASN A 241 5.87 9.75 -14.93
N THR A 242 5.38 8.98 -15.91
CA THR A 242 5.75 7.60 -16.12
C THR A 242 6.22 7.35 -17.54
N ALA A 243 7.22 6.49 -17.69
CA ALA A 243 7.68 6.01 -18.99
C ALA A 243 8.30 4.63 -18.80
N GLN A 244 7.90 3.66 -19.64
CA GLN A 244 8.50 2.31 -19.69
C GLN A 244 8.58 1.61 -18.32
N GLY A 245 7.52 1.71 -17.51
CA GLY A 245 7.48 1.11 -16.16
C GLY A 245 8.19 1.91 -15.05
N CYS A 246 8.85 3.00 -15.40
CA CYS A 246 9.54 3.89 -14.46
C CYS A 246 8.70 5.13 -14.11
N VAL A 247 9.05 5.76 -12.98
CA VAL A 247 8.52 7.05 -12.54
C VAL A 247 9.67 8.06 -12.54
N PHE A 248 9.40 9.27 -13.01
CA PHE A 248 10.35 10.37 -13.01
C PHE A 248 9.66 11.69 -12.64
N SER A 249 10.46 12.65 -12.21
CA SER A 249 10.04 14.02 -11.93
C SER A 249 11.02 14.98 -12.60
N GLU A 250 10.50 16.03 -13.23
CA GLU A 250 11.34 17.09 -13.81
C GLU A 250 11.73 18.15 -12.77
N SER A 251 10.91 18.29 -11.73
CA SER A 251 11.02 19.37 -10.74
C SER A 251 11.67 18.96 -9.43
N ALA A 252 11.85 17.66 -9.17
CA ALA A 252 12.36 17.16 -7.89
C ALA A 252 13.18 15.87 -8.04
N ARG A 253 14.10 15.66 -7.11
CA ARG A 253 14.84 14.39 -7.01
C ARG A 253 13.99 13.37 -6.26
N LEU A 254 13.89 12.16 -6.82
CA LEU A 254 13.25 11.03 -6.15
C LEU A 254 14.22 10.37 -5.14
N PRO A 255 13.71 9.82 -4.03
CA PRO A 255 12.31 9.81 -3.61
C PRO A 255 11.84 11.14 -3.00
N LEU A 256 10.55 11.45 -3.15
CA LEU A 256 9.94 12.61 -2.51
C LEU A 256 9.72 12.36 -1.02
N ASP A 257 10.27 13.23 -0.17
CA ASP A 257 9.91 13.30 1.25
C ASP A 257 8.58 14.05 1.38
N LEU A 258 7.51 13.31 1.69
CA LEU A 258 6.16 13.88 1.84
C LEU A 258 5.76 14.00 3.31
N THR A 259 6.71 13.91 4.24
CA THR A 259 6.43 13.90 5.68
C THR A 259 5.54 15.06 6.13
N GLU A 260 5.88 16.29 5.74
CA GLU A 260 5.11 17.49 6.13
C GLU A 260 3.68 17.48 5.58
N LEU A 261 3.50 17.08 4.31
CA LEU A 261 2.18 16.99 3.68
C LEU A 261 1.32 15.89 4.30
N VAL A 262 1.94 14.76 4.64
CA VAL A 262 1.29 13.63 5.32
C VAL A 262 0.86 14.03 6.72
N ASP A 263 1.71 14.68 7.50
CA ASP A 263 1.38 15.12 8.85
C ASP A 263 0.28 16.20 8.85
N ALA A 264 0.31 17.13 7.89
CA ALA A 264 -0.77 18.11 7.71
C ALA A 264 -2.12 17.45 7.39
N GLU A 265 -2.12 16.35 6.64
CA GLU A 265 -3.33 15.60 6.30
C GLU A 265 -3.90 14.85 7.51
N VAL A 266 -3.03 14.26 8.34
CA VAL A 266 -3.42 13.62 9.60
C VAL A 266 -4.01 14.64 10.58
N ALA A 267 -3.37 15.81 10.71
CA ALA A 267 -3.84 16.88 11.59
C ALA A 267 -5.24 17.37 11.19
N ARG A 268 -5.50 17.58 9.88
CA ARG A 268 -6.83 17.95 9.36
C ARG A 268 -7.89 16.91 9.68
N THR A 269 -7.58 15.63 9.47
CA THR A 269 -8.51 14.52 9.74
C THR A 269 -8.87 14.40 11.23
N ALA A 270 -7.95 14.75 12.13
CA ALA A 270 -8.20 14.76 13.58
C ALA A 270 -9.14 15.90 14.02
N VAL A 271 -9.16 17.02 13.29
CA VAL A 271 -10.06 18.16 13.54
C VAL A 271 -11.48 17.88 13.02
N ASP A 272 -11.60 17.17 11.89
CA ASP A 272 -12.88 16.86 11.24
C ASP A 272 -13.61 15.64 11.83
N ALA A 273 -12.97 14.90 12.75
CA ALA A 273 -13.63 13.81 13.47
C ALA A 273 -14.60 14.41 14.51
N PRO A 274 -15.94 14.26 14.37
CA PRO A 274 -16.86 14.71 15.39
C PRO A 274 -16.50 14.01 16.71
N GLY A 275 -16.45 14.79 17.80
CA GLY A 275 -15.99 14.36 19.11
C GLY A 275 -16.48 12.96 19.46
N ARG A 276 -15.51 12.05 19.63
CA ARG A 276 -15.74 10.73 20.25
C ARG A 276 -16.15 10.90 21.70
#